data_AF-A0A7X7QT08-F1
#
_entry.id   AF-A0A7X7QT08-F1
#
_cell.length_a   1.000
_cell.length_b   1.000
_cell.length_c   1.000
_cell.angle_alpha   90.00
_cell.angle_beta   90.00
_cell.angle_gamma   90.00
#
_symmetry.space_group_name_H-M   'P 1'
#
loop_
_entity.id
_entity.type
_entity.pdbx_description
1 polymer ?
#
loop_
_entity_poly.entity_id
_entity_poly.type
_entity_poly.pdbx_seq_one_letter_code
_entity_poly.pdbx_strand_id
1 'polypeptide(L)'
;GIVHRLGYYTPEELSAIVKRSASILGLDLTDEAAFEIGRCARGTPRIANRLLKRVRDFAEELEGAGIDARLARRGLAMLEIDQRGLDRMDRFFLETIIDKFKGGPVGIETIAAAIGEEKETIEDVYEPFLIQEGFLARTRRGREITELGFEHLGRSSGGTKQLRLKI
;
A
#
# COMPACT_ATOMS: atom_id res chain seq x y z
N GLY A 1 27.91 -14.02 8.61
CA GLY A 1 27.39 -12.70 9.01
C GLY A 1 25.98 -12.89 9.52
N ILE A 2 25.63 -12.27 10.65
CA ILE A 2 24.26 -12.32 11.17
C ILE A 2 23.40 -11.46 10.25
N VAL A 3 22.56 -12.10 9.43
CA VAL A 3 21.54 -11.40 8.65
C VAL A 3 20.44 -11.02 9.63
N HIS A 4 20.49 -9.81 10.17
CA HIS A 4 19.33 -9.24 10.84
C HIS A 4 18.24 -9.06 9.79
N ARG A 5 17.24 -9.93 9.82
CA ARG A 5 16.04 -9.77 9.01
C ARG A 5 15.28 -8.58 9.62
N LEU A 6 15.50 -7.39 9.08
CA LEU A 6 14.75 -6.19 9.46
C LEU A 6 13.29 -6.46 9.14
N GLY A 7 12.47 -6.61 10.18
CA GLY A 7 11.02 -6.69 10.03
C GLY A 7 10.47 -5.35 9.54
N TYR A 8 9.25 -5.38 9.02
CA TYR A 8 8.51 -4.17 8.73
C TYR A 8 8.19 -3.43 10.04
N TYR A 9 8.29 -2.10 9.99
CA TYR A 9 7.92 -1.25 11.11
C TYR A 9 6.40 -1.21 11.29
N THR A 10 5.93 -1.06 12.52
CA THR A 10 4.50 -0.83 12.78
C THR A 10 4.09 0.60 12.41
N PRO A 11 2.79 0.86 12.20
CA PRO A 11 2.29 2.23 11.99
C PRO A 11 2.71 3.20 13.09
N GLU A 12 2.79 2.74 14.35
CA GLU A 12 3.20 3.55 15.51
C GLU A 12 4.69 3.90 15.45
N GLU A 13 5.54 2.93 15.11
CA GLU A 13 6.98 3.17 14.95
C GLU A 13 7.25 4.11 13.77
N LEU A 14 6.51 3.93 12.67
CA LEU A 14 6.58 4.82 11.51
C LEU A 14 6.06 6.22 11.83
N SER A 15 5.01 6.35 12.63
CA SER A 15 4.54 7.65 13.12
C SER A 15 5.63 8.39 13.89
N ALA A 16 6.34 7.69 14.79
CA ALA A 16 7.47 8.27 15.53
C ALA A 16 8.59 8.73 14.59
N ILE A 17 8.90 7.95 13.56
CA ILE A 17 9.88 8.33 12.52
C ILE A 17 9.42 9.58 11.76
N VAL A 18 8.15 9.62 11.35
CA VAL A 18 7.56 10.75 10.62
C VAL A 18 7.61 12.01 11.47
N LYS A 19 7.24 11.95 12.75
CA LYS A 19 7.33 13.09 13.69
C LYS A 19 8.75 13.62 13.82
N ARG A 20 9.72 12.70 13.98
CA ARG A 20 11.14 13.08 14.06
C ARG A 20 11.58 13.79 12.78
N SER A 21 11.21 13.25 11.62
CA SER A 21 11.56 13.87 10.33
C SER A 21 10.86 15.21 10.11
N ALA A 22 9.62 15.37 10.55
CA ALA A 22 8.89 16.64 10.49
C ALA A 22 9.58 17.72 11.32
N SER A 23 10.01 17.39 12.54
CA SER A 23 10.80 18.29 13.40
C SER A 23 12.12 18.72 12.73
N ILE A 24 12.84 17.80 12.09
CA ILE A 24 14.08 18.12 11.35
C ILE A 24 13.82 19.08 10.18
N LEU A 25 12.66 18.95 9.55
CA LEU A 25 12.23 19.79 8.42
C LEU A 25 11.55 21.09 8.87
N GLY A 26 11.39 21.34 10.18
CA GLY A 26 10.71 22.51 10.71
C GLY A 26 9.20 22.54 10.43
N LEU A 27 8.57 21.38 10.26
CA LEU A 27 7.14 21.26 9.96
C LEU A 27 6.31 21.12 11.24
N ASP A 28 5.24 21.89 11.35
CA ASP A 28 4.18 21.65 12.34
C ASP A 28 3.29 20.50 11.83
N LEU A 29 3.26 19.39 12.57
CA LEU A 29 2.61 18.14 12.19
C LEU A 29 1.93 17.53 13.43
N THR A 30 0.63 17.29 13.36
CA THR A 30 -0.09 16.65 14.49
C THR A 30 0.22 15.16 14.58
N ASP A 31 -0.03 14.57 15.75
CA ASP A 31 0.22 13.14 15.99
C ASP A 31 -0.65 12.24 15.11
N GLU A 32 -1.90 12.65 14.87
CA GLU A 32 -2.81 11.97 13.97
C GLU A 32 -2.33 12.06 12.52
N ALA A 33 -1.80 13.21 12.10
CA ALA A 33 -1.25 13.37 10.76
C ALA A 33 -0.01 12.49 10.54
N ALA A 34 0.88 12.43 11.54
CA ALA A 34 2.04 11.55 11.50
C ALA A 34 1.63 10.07 11.42
N PHE A 35 0.59 9.68 12.16
CA PHE A 35 0.05 8.33 12.11
C PHE A 35 -0.56 7.99 10.74
N GLU A 36 -1.33 8.91 10.12
CA GLU A 36 -1.90 8.72 8.78
C GLU A 36 -0.82 8.53 7.70
N ILE A 37 0.27 9.30 7.78
CA ILE A 37 1.43 9.14 6.89
C ILE A 37 2.14 7.81 7.18
N GLY A 38 2.35 7.48 8.46
CA GLY A 38 3.04 6.27 8.90
C GLY A 38 2.32 5.00 8.46
N ARG A 39 1.01 4.88 8.68
CA ARG A 39 0.23 3.70 8.25
C ARG A 39 0.24 3.48 6.74
N CYS A 40 0.40 4.54 5.95
CA CYS A 40 0.44 4.45 4.48
C CYS A 40 1.84 4.10 3.94
N ALA A 41 2.85 3.96 4.81
CA ALA A 41 4.23 3.80 4.42
C ALA A 41 4.71 2.34 4.26
N ARG A 42 3.79 1.37 4.24
CA ARG A 42 4.09 -0.06 3.96
C ARG A 42 5.23 -0.61 4.81
N GLY A 43 5.20 -0.30 6.11
CA GLY A 43 6.22 -0.77 7.04
C GLY A 43 7.65 -0.23 6.80
N THR A 44 7.80 0.77 5.93
CA THR A 44 9.11 1.19 5.41
C THR A 44 9.42 2.67 5.74
N PRO A 45 10.43 2.95 6.58
CA PRO A 45 10.81 4.32 6.95
C PRO A 45 11.13 5.23 5.76
N ARG A 46 11.75 4.66 4.71
CA ARG A 46 12.06 5.38 3.46
C ARG A 46 10.79 5.87 2.75
N ILE A 47 9.75 5.04 2.70
CA ILE A 47 8.45 5.43 2.12
C ILE A 47 7.81 6.50 3.00
N ALA A 48 7.80 6.32 4.33
CA ALA A 48 7.21 7.29 5.25
C ALA A 48 7.80 8.70 5.08
N ASN A 49 9.13 8.79 5.01
CA ASN A 49 9.83 10.05 4.77
C ASN A 49 9.56 10.64 3.37
N ARG A 50 9.39 9.79 2.35
CA ARG A 50 8.99 10.25 1.00
C ARG A 50 7.58 10.84 1.01
N LEU A 51 6.65 10.18 1.70
CA LEU A 51 5.26 10.65 1.83
C LEU A 51 5.18 11.96 2.60
N LEU A 52 5.89 12.08 3.72
CA LEU A 52 5.96 13.33 4.49
C LEU A 52 6.39 14.52 3.63
N LYS A 53 7.45 14.36 2.83
CA LYS A 53 7.94 15.42 1.94
C LYS A 53 6.87 15.84 0.92
N ARG A 54 6.17 14.86 0.32
CA ARG A 54 5.11 15.15 -0.66
C ARG A 54 3.88 15.81 -0.04
N VAL A 55 3.48 15.36 1.15
CA VAL A 55 2.38 15.97 1.91
C VAL A 55 2.74 17.40 2.30
N ARG A 56 3.99 17.65 2.69
CA ARG A 56 4.50 19.01 2.91
C ARG A 56 4.40 19.86 1.65
N ASP A 57 4.92 19.38 0.51
CA ASP A 57 4.90 20.15 -0.74
C ASP A 57 3.45 20.57 -1.10
N PHE A 58 2.49 19.69 -0.85
CA PHE A 58 1.06 19.99 -0.99
C PHE A 58 0.51 20.98 0.06
N ALA A 59 1.01 20.93 1.30
CA ALA A 59 0.62 21.86 2.36
C ALA A 59 1.08 23.29 2.09
N GLU A 60 2.30 23.44 1.56
CA GLU A 60 2.90 24.74 1.21
C GLU A 60 2.11 25.46 0.10
N GLU A 61 1.55 24.71 -0.86
CA GLU A 61 0.70 25.25 -1.93
C GLU A 61 -0.65 25.81 -1.41
N LEU A 62 -1.10 25.34 -0.24
CA LEU A 62 -2.39 25.71 0.35
C LEU A 62 -2.31 26.81 1.43
N GLU A 63 -1.18 27.52 1.56
CA GLU A 63 -0.93 28.59 2.54
C GLU A 63 -1.18 28.17 4.02
N GLY A 64 -0.88 26.92 4.39
CA GLY A 64 -1.14 26.38 5.73
C GLY A 64 0.08 26.43 6.67
N ALA A 65 -0.16 26.83 7.93
CA ALA A 65 0.87 26.86 8.99
C ALA A 65 1.16 25.49 9.65
N GLY A 66 0.44 24.42 9.28
CA GLY A 66 0.63 23.08 9.84
C GLY A 66 -0.14 21.98 9.12
N ILE A 67 0.28 20.73 9.35
CA ILE A 67 -0.25 19.52 8.71
C ILE A 67 -1.10 18.76 9.73
N ASP A 68 -2.43 18.91 9.63
CA ASP A 68 -3.40 18.11 10.38
C ASP A 68 -3.73 16.78 9.66
N ALA A 69 -4.46 15.88 10.32
CA ALA A 69 -4.82 14.58 9.74
C ALA A 69 -5.66 14.71 8.45
N ARG A 70 -6.48 15.76 8.32
CA ARG A 70 -7.30 15.99 7.13
C ARG A 70 -6.41 16.42 5.96
N LEU A 71 -5.42 17.28 6.18
CA LEU A 71 -4.46 17.71 5.17
C LEU A 71 -3.56 16.54 4.77
N ALA A 72 -3.09 15.74 5.73
CA ALA A 72 -2.34 14.52 5.45
C ALA A 72 -3.13 13.55 4.55
N ARG A 73 -4.40 13.26 4.89
CA ARG A 73 -5.27 12.42 4.05
C ARG A 73 -5.50 13.00 2.66
N ARG A 74 -5.69 14.32 2.52
CA ARG A 74 -5.83 14.98 1.22
C ARG A 74 -4.56 14.88 0.38
N GLY A 75 -3.40 15.11 1.00
CA GLY A 75 -2.10 15.00 0.33
C GLY A 75 -1.83 13.56 -0.13
N LEU A 76 -2.11 12.57 0.72
CA LEU A 76 -2.01 11.15 0.35
C LEU A 76 -2.95 10.78 -0.79
N ALA A 77 -4.20 11.25 -0.76
CA ALA A 77 -5.17 11.02 -1.83
C ALA A 77 -4.72 11.64 -3.18
N MET A 78 -4.08 12.83 -3.15
CA MET A 78 -3.50 13.46 -4.35
C MET A 78 -2.31 12.67 -4.93
N LEU A 79 -1.61 11.91 -4.08
CA LEU A 79 -0.58 10.95 -4.50
C LEU A 79 -1.19 9.62 -4.96
N GLU A 80 -2.51 9.53 -5.02
CA GLU A 80 -3.26 8.30 -5.32
C GLU A 80 -2.91 7.17 -4.35
N ILE A 81 -2.66 7.50 -3.08
CA ILE A 81 -2.41 6.54 -2.01
C ILE A 81 -3.68 6.40 -1.19
N ASP A 82 -4.18 5.17 -1.07
CA ASP A 82 -5.35 4.90 -0.25
C ASP A 82 -5.03 4.72 1.23
N GLN A 83 -6.07 4.52 2.04
CA GLN A 83 -5.93 4.40 3.51
C GLN A 83 -5.17 3.14 3.97
N ARG A 84 -4.96 2.16 3.07
CA ARG A 84 -4.13 0.97 3.32
C ARG A 84 -2.71 1.16 2.80
N GLY A 85 -2.39 2.30 2.17
CA GLY A 85 -1.07 2.60 1.63
C GLY A 85 -0.83 2.06 0.23
N LEU A 86 -1.85 1.52 -0.45
CA LEU A 86 -1.71 1.07 -1.84
C LEU A 86 -1.64 2.31 -2.73
N ASP A 87 -0.65 2.34 -3.61
CA ASP A 87 -0.56 3.35 -4.65
C ASP A 87 -1.32 2.92 -5.92
N ARG A 88 -1.25 3.76 -6.94
CA ARG A 88 -1.86 3.50 -8.23
C ARG A 88 -1.34 2.21 -8.88
N MET A 89 -0.06 1.88 -8.77
CA MET A 89 0.51 0.67 -9.38
C MET A 89 0.07 -0.58 -8.64
N ASP A 90 0.01 -0.54 -7.30
CA ASP A 90 -0.54 -1.64 -6.51
C ASP A 90 -2.00 -1.95 -6.90
N ARG A 91 -2.84 -0.91 -6.99
CA ARG A 91 -4.24 -1.08 -7.41
C ARG A 91 -4.32 -1.56 -8.85
N PHE A 92 -3.54 -0.99 -9.76
CA PHE A 92 -3.52 -1.41 -11.16
C PHE A 92 -3.09 -2.87 -11.32
N PHE A 93 -2.14 -3.33 -10.51
CA PHE A 93 -1.73 -4.74 -10.46
C PHE A 93 -2.90 -5.64 -10.04
N LEU A 94 -3.57 -5.32 -8.92
CA LEU A 94 -4.71 -6.08 -8.43
C LEU A 94 -5.89 -6.06 -9.42
N GLU A 95 -6.25 -4.88 -9.93
CA GLU A 95 -7.29 -4.66 -10.94
C GLU A 95 -7.02 -5.47 -12.21
N THR A 96 -5.77 -5.51 -12.68
CA THR A 96 -5.39 -6.31 -13.86
C THR A 96 -5.67 -7.79 -13.64
N ILE A 97 -5.38 -8.33 -12.45
CA ILE A 97 -5.67 -9.73 -12.13
C ILE A 97 -7.17 -9.99 -12.05
N ILE A 98 -7.93 -9.07 -11.44
CA ILE A 98 -9.39 -9.17 -11.36
C ILE A 98 -10.03 -9.10 -12.75
N ASP A 99 -9.75 -8.04 -13.51
CA ASP A 99 -10.48 -7.70 -14.72
C ASP A 99 -10.07 -8.56 -15.92
N LYS A 100 -8.76 -8.87 -16.06
CA LYS A 100 -8.27 -9.68 -17.21
C LYS A 100 -8.25 -11.18 -16.93
N PHE A 101 -8.07 -11.57 -15.67
CA PHE A 101 -7.84 -12.97 -15.28
C PHE A 101 -8.86 -13.50 -14.26
N LYS A 102 -9.95 -12.77 -14.01
CA LYS A 102 -11.05 -13.15 -13.10
C LYS A 102 -10.59 -13.46 -11.68
N GLY A 103 -9.54 -12.80 -11.23
CA GLY A 103 -8.93 -13.03 -9.91
C GLY A 103 -7.79 -14.04 -9.91
N GLY A 104 -7.48 -14.70 -11.03
CA GLY A 104 -6.39 -15.68 -11.13
C GLY A 104 -6.87 -17.14 -11.02
N PRO A 105 -5.94 -18.11 -10.83
CA PRO A 105 -4.49 -17.94 -10.73
C PRO A 105 -3.84 -17.58 -12.08
N VAL A 106 -2.90 -16.62 -12.07
CA VAL A 106 -2.18 -16.17 -13.26
C VAL A 106 -0.66 -16.14 -13.04
N GLY A 107 0.11 -16.51 -14.06
CA GLY A 107 1.57 -16.49 -14.02
C GLY A 107 2.13 -15.06 -13.97
N ILE A 108 3.25 -14.87 -13.27
CA ILE A 108 3.86 -13.55 -13.11
C ILE A 108 4.31 -12.93 -14.43
N GLU A 109 4.85 -13.73 -15.35
CA GLU A 109 5.24 -13.28 -16.69
C GLU A 109 4.04 -12.70 -17.46
N THR A 110 2.87 -13.33 -17.30
CA THR A 110 1.62 -12.87 -17.91
C THR A 110 1.13 -11.57 -17.28
N ILE A 111 1.24 -11.43 -15.95
CA ILE A 111 0.88 -10.18 -15.28
C ILE A 111 1.83 -9.06 -15.69
N ALA A 112 3.15 -9.31 -15.66
CA ALA A 112 4.21 -8.39 -16.07
C ALA A 112 3.95 -7.85 -17.48
N ALA A 113 3.69 -8.74 -18.45
CA ALA A 113 3.33 -8.36 -19.81
C ALA A 113 2.01 -7.55 -19.87
N ALA A 114 1.03 -7.86 -19.02
CA ALA A 114 -0.28 -7.20 -19.03
C ALA A 114 -0.28 -5.79 -18.42
N ILE A 115 0.67 -5.49 -17.52
CA ILE A 115 0.83 -4.17 -16.87
C ILE A 115 2.02 -3.37 -17.43
N GLY A 116 2.90 -4.00 -18.20
CA GLY A 116 4.07 -3.34 -18.80
C GLY A 116 5.23 -3.13 -17.83
N GLU A 117 5.38 -3.99 -16.83
CA GLU A 117 6.44 -3.93 -15.82
C GLU A 117 7.37 -5.15 -15.91
N GLU A 118 8.58 -5.01 -15.39
CA GLU A 118 9.50 -6.15 -15.22
C GLU A 118 9.04 -7.06 -14.07
N LYS A 119 9.17 -8.36 -14.27
CA LYS A 119 8.79 -9.36 -13.27
C LYS A 119 9.52 -9.15 -11.95
N GLU A 120 10.83 -8.88 -12.00
CA GLU A 120 11.68 -8.68 -10.84
C GLU A 120 11.18 -7.49 -10.01
N THR A 121 10.80 -6.39 -10.68
CA THR A 121 10.17 -5.23 -10.02
C THR A 121 8.89 -5.64 -9.30
N ILE A 122 8.06 -6.48 -9.92
CA ILE A 122 6.84 -6.96 -9.27
C ILE A 122 7.12 -7.81 -8.04
N GLU A 123 8.01 -8.80 -8.16
CA GLU A 123 8.33 -9.74 -7.08
C GLU A 123 9.04 -9.04 -5.92
N ASP A 124 9.89 -8.05 -6.18
CA ASP A 124 10.73 -7.40 -5.17
C ASP A 124 10.11 -6.12 -4.59
N VAL A 125 9.24 -5.43 -5.32
CA VAL A 125 8.69 -4.12 -4.92
C VAL A 125 7.22 -4.18 -4.52
N TYR A 126 6.37 -4.83 -5.32
CA TYR A 126 4.91 -4.77 -5.15
C TYR A 126 4.36 -5.96 -4.36
N GLU A 127 4.69 -7.19 -4.77
CA GLU A 127 4.17 -8.42 -4.13
C GLU A 127 4.39 -8.51 -2.62
N PRO A 128 5.56 -8.12 -2.05
CA PRO A 128 5.81 -8.33 -0.63
C PRO A 128 4.75 -7.67 0.25
N PHE A 129 4.36 -6.44 -0.08
CA PHE A 129 3.35 -5.70 0.67
C PHE A 129 1.94 -6.25 0.42
N LEU A 130 1.58 -6.52 -0.85
CA LEU A 130 0.26 -7.04 -1.20
C LEU A 130 -0.03 -8.43 -0.58
N ILE A 131 0.99 -9.28 -0.49
CA ILE A 131 0.88 -10.60 0.16
C ILE A 131 0.79 -10.43 1.68
N GLN A 132 1.62 -9.56 2.26
CA GLN A 132 1.62 -9.33 3.71
C GLN A 132 0.28 -8.77 4.22
N GLU A 133 -0.29 -7.80 3.50
CA GLU A 133 -1.60 -7.24 3.83
C GLU A 133 -2.76 -8.19 3.46
N GLY A 134 -2.46 -9.28 2.75
CA GLY A 134 -3.42 -10.32 2.43
C GLY A 134 -4.31 -10.01 1.23
N PHE A 135 -3.95 -9.07 0.36
CA PHE A 135 -4.67 -8.78 -0.90
C PHE A 135 -4.36 -9.78 -2.01
N LEU A 136 -3.18 -10.40 -1.95
CA LEU A 136 -2.66 -11.32 -2.95
C LEU A 136 -2.20 -12.63 -2.32
N ALA A 137 -2.50 -13.76 -2.97
CA ALA A 137 -1.99 -15.07 -2.61
C ALA A 137 -1.07 -15.61 -3.72
N ARG A 138 0.11 -16.12 -3.33
CA ARG A 138 1.00 -16.86 -4.23
C ARG A 138 0.71 -18.35 -4.12
N THR A 139 0.29 -18.97 -5.22
CA THR A 139 0.02 -20.40 -5.32
C THR A 139 1.02 -21.08 -6.27
N ARG A 140 1.03 -22.42 -6.30
CA ARG A 140 1.81 -23.18 -7.29
C ARG A 140 1.39 -22.89 -8.74
N ARG A 141 0.15 -22.45 -8.96
CA ARG A 141 -0.43 -22.19 -10.29
C ARG A 141 -0.27 -20.73 -10.74
N GLY A 142 0.15 -19.85 -9.84
CA GLY A 142 0.24 -18.42 -10.10
C GLY A 142 -0.26 -17.57 -8.93
N ARG A 143 -0.50 -16.29 -9.21
CA ARG A 143 -0.99 -15.29 -8.28
C ARG A 143 -2.51 -15.23 -8.35
N GLU A 144 -3.15 -15.15 -7.19
CA GLU A 144 -4.60 -15.12 -7.04
C GLU A 144 -5.00 -14.01 -6.08
N ILE A 145 -6.05 -13.26 -6.42
CA ILE A 145 -6.58 -12.18 -5.59
C ILE A 145 -7.43 -12.80 -4.49
N THR A 146 -7.20 -12.36 -3.25
CA THR A 146 -7.97 -12.84 -2.10
C THR A 146 -9.32 -12.11 -2.02
N GLU A 147 -10.22 -12.62 -1.17
CA GLU A 147 -11.49 -11.92 -0.88
C GLU A 147 -11.25 -10.47 -0.43
N LEU A 148 -10.25 -10.26 0.43
CA LEU A 148 -9.88 -8.91 0.89
C LEU A 148 -9.45 -7.99 -0.27
N GLY A 149 -8.74 -8.53 -1.27
CA GLY A 149 -8.36 -7.79 -2.48
C GLY A 149 -9.57 -7.39 -3.33
N PHE A 150 -10.55 -8.28 -3.46
CA PHE A 150 -11.82 -7.96 -4.12
C PHE A 150 -12.60 -6.87 -3.37
N GLU A 151 -12.81 -7.06 -2.07
CA GLU A 151 -13.55 -6.13 -1.21
C GLU A 151 -12.91 -4.73 -1.21
N HIS A 152 -11.58 -4.65 -1.11
CA HIS A 152 -10.85 -3.39 -1.11
C HIS A 152 -11.02 -2.59 -2.39
N LEU A 153 -11.11 -3.27 -3.54
CA LEU A 153 -11.35 -2.65 -4.84
C LEU A 153 -12.85 -2.49 -5.16
N GLY A 154 -13.75 -2.78 -4.22
CA GLY A 154 -15.20 -2.70 -4.42
C GLY A 154 -15.72 -3.68 -5.47
N ARG A 155 -15.04 -4.81 -5.65
CA ARG A 155 -15.39 -5.87 -6.61
C ARG A 155 -15.95 -7.09 -5.86
N SER A 156 -16.78 -7.87 -6.53
CA SER A 156 -17.27 -9.15 -5.99
C SER A 156 -16.41 -10.30 -6.48
N SER A 157 -15.93 -11.16 -5.58
CA SER A 157 -15.35 -12.43 -5.99
C SER A 157 -16.44 -13.28 -6.66
N GLY A 158 -16.27 -13.63 -7.94
CA GLY A 158 -17.23 -14.47 -8.67
C GLY A 158 -17.22 -15.95 -8.21
N GLY A 159 -16.59 -16.25 -7.07
CA GLY A 159 -16.32 -17.59 -6.57
C GLY A 159 -17.37 -18.06 -5.56
N THR A 160 -18.19 -19.00 -6.00
CA THR A 160 -19.09 -19.88 -5.24
C THR A 160 -18.85 -19.89 -3.73
N LYS A 161 -19.82 -19.36 -2.95
CA LYS A 161 -20.02 -19.75 -1.54
C LYS A 161 -20.04 -21.29 -1.49
N GLN A 162 -18.92 -21.91 -1.17
CA GLN A 162 -18.93 -23.30 -0.73
C GLN A 162 -19.74 -23.30 0.57
N LEU A 163 -20.99 -23.75 0.44
CA LEU A 163 -21.90 -24.02 1.53
C LEU A 163 -21.14 -24.80 2.59
N ARG A 164 -20.79 -24.14 3.70
CA ARG A 164 -20.61 -24.83 4.98
C ARG A 164 -21.98 -25.36 5.37
N LEU A 165 -22.33 -26.52 4.84
CA LEU A 165 -23.33 -27.41 5.42
C LEU A 165 -22.82 -27.74 6.82
N LYS A 166 -23.35 -27.04 7.82
CA LYS A 166 -23.38 -27.55 9.19
C LYS A 166 -24.38 -28.70 9.19
N ILE A 167 -23.87 -29.92 9.31
CA ILE A 167 -24.63 -31.07 9.82
C ILE A 167 -24.72 -30.89 11.33
#